data_AF-A0A0D3D005-F1
#
_entry.id   AF-A0A0D3D005-F1
#
_cell.length_a   1.000
_cell.length_b   1.000
_cell.length_c   1.000
_cell.angle_alpha   90.00
_cell.angle_beta   90.00
_cell.angle_gamma   90.00
#
_symmetry.space_group_name_H-M   'P 1'
#
loop_
_entity.id
_entity.type
_entity.pdbx_description
1 polymer ?
#
loop_
_entity_poly.entity_id
_entity_poly.type
_entity_poly.pdbx_seq_one_letter_code
_entity_poly.pdbx_strand_id
1 'polypeptide(L)'
;MDRPKKKVVLRAVNSMSSLSTSVKENGGKGMRAVNSLTSISELDDSDLLALLVDRPRVKLERKNSYDEKFFSELSLYDGWETPTFSISDSFDPHPMVSKAWEALFRSQVYFRGQPVGTIAAYDHASEEVLNYDQVFVRDFVPSALAFLMNGEPDIVKNFLLKTLQIQGHEKKIDWFKLGDGAMPASFKVLHNPIKKTDSVIADFGESAIGRVAPVDSGFWWIILLRAYTKSTGDHSLAERPECQKGMRLILSLCLSEGFDTFPTLLCADGCSMIDRRMGVYGYPIEIQALFFMALQSARSMLKEDAEGKEFMDKIQKRLHAMSFHMRSYFWLDFQQLNDIYRYKTEEYSHTAVNKFNVIPDSIPDWVFDFMPLQGGYFVGNVSPARMDFRWFALGNCIAILSSLATPEQSMAIMDLIEARWDELVGDMPLKICYPALESHEWRIVTGCDPKNTRWSYHNGGSWPVLLWLLTAASIKTGRPQIARRAIDLAEARLLKDGWPEYYDGKSGRFIGKQARKFQTWSIAGYLVAKMMMEDPTHVGMISMEEEKHMKPVLNRSFSWC
;
A
#
# COMPACT_ATOMS: atom_id res chain seq x y z
N MET A 1 36.57 -62.99 37.73
CA MET A 1 35.71 -62.27 38.70
C MET A 1 35.18 -60.98 38.07
N ASP A 2 33.88 -60.81 37.89
CA ASP A 2 33.06 -61.62 36.96
C ASP A 2 31.83 -60.85 36.44
N ARG A 3 31.20 -61.36 35.37
CA ARG A 3 29.90 -60.90 34.86
C ARG A 3 28.82 -61.95 35.20
N PRO A 4 27.56 -61.55 35.39
CA PRO A 4 26.56 -61.56 34.30
C PRO A 4 25.84 -60.20 34.17
N LYS A 5 25.23 -59.73 33.05
CA LYS A 5 24.81 -60.25 31.73
C LYS A 5 23.57 -61.18 31.67
N LYS A 6 22.70 -60.90 30.67
CA LYS A 6 21.41 -61.53 30.28
C LYS A 6 20.19 -60.93 31.02
N LYS A 7 18.97 -60.95 30.44
CA LYS A 7 18.47 -61.82 29.35
C LYS A 7 17.54 -61.08 28.36
N VAL A 8 17.57 -61.52 27.10
CA VAL A 8 16.65 -61.12 26.01
C VAL A 8 15.47 -62.09 25.98
N VAL A 9 14.27 -61.62 25.61
CA VAL A 9 13.22 -62.46 25.02
C VAL A 9 12.67 -61.78 23.76
N LEU A 10 12.93 -62.41 22.62
CA LEU A 10 12.22 -62.16 21.36
C LEU A 10 11.01 -63.10 21.31
N ARG A 11 9.91 -62.70 20.67
CA ARG A 11 8.99 -63.68 20.05
C ARG A 11 8.19 -63.05 18.91
N ALA A 12 8.35 -63.64 17.73
CA ALA A 12 7.53 -63.39 16.56
C ALA A 12 7.12 -64.75 15.97
N VAL A 13 5.83 -64.92 15.72
CA VAL A 13 5.19 -65.96 14.90
C VAL A 13 3.95 -65.22 14.34
N ASN A 14 3.72 -65.07 13.03
CA ASN A 14 3.35 -66.08 12.04
C ASN A 14 2.17 -66.97 12.49
N SER A 15 1.24 -67.40 11.64
CA SER A 15 0.87 -67.02 10.26
C SER A 15 -0.39 -67.83 9.88
N MET A 16 -0.97 -67.59 8.69
CA MET A 16 -2.02 -68.41 8.04
C MET A 16 -3.43 -68.36 8.69
N SER A 17 -4.53 -68.73 8.01
CA SER A 17 -5.07 -68.41 6.66
C SER A 17 -6.01 -69.53 6.18
N SER A 18 -7.29 -69.23 6.00
CA SER A 18 -8.22 -69.92 5.10
C SER A 18 -9.53 -69.11 5.00
N LEU A 19 -10.40 -69.14 3.99
CA LEU A 19 -10.44 -69.57 2.57
C LEU A 19 -11.82 -70.19 2.28
N SER A 20 -12.73 -69.41 1.68
CA SER A 20 -13.79 -69.83 0.74
C SER A 20 -14.47 -68.56 0.20
N THR A 21 -14.50 -68.21 -1.11
CA THR A 21 -15.07 -68.85 -2.32
C THR A 21 -16.62 -68.96 -2.25
N SER A 22 -17.44 -68.59 -3.26
CA SER A 22 -17.24 -68.44 -4.72
C SER A 22 -18.46 -67.66 -5.36
N VAL A 23 -18.59 -67.22 -6.63
CA VAL A 23 -17.75 -67.23 -7.86
C VAL A 23 -18.32 -66.27 -8.97
N LYS A 24 -17.45 -65.69 -9.84
CA LYS A 24 -17.72 -65.06 -11.18
C LYS A 24 -18.71 -63.86 -11.27
N GLU A 25 -18.87 -63.08 -12.36
CA GLU A 25 -18.35 -63.02 -13.77
C GLU A 25 -17.90 -61.57 -14.13
N ASN A 26 -17.34 -61.22 -15.30
CA ASN A 26 -16.24 -61.78 -16.11
C ASN A 26 -15.84 -60.77 -17.22
N GLY A 27 -14.56 -60.71 -17.61
CA GLY A 27 -14.06 -60.00 -18.80
C GLY A 27 -13.74 -58.49 -18.63
N GLY A 28 -12.74 -57.94 -19.34
CA GLY A 28 -11.72 -58.65 -20.13
C GLY A 28 -10.98 -57.81 -21.18
N LYS A 29 -9.88 -57.15 -20.79
CA LYS A 29 -8.64 -56.89 -21.58
C LYS A 29 -7.78 -55.85 -20.87
N GLY A 30 -6.47 -56.04 -20.94
CA GLY A 30 -5.46 -55.01 -20.66
C GLY A 30 -4.13 -55.46 -21.25
N MET A 31 -3.08 -54.64 -21.21
CA MET A 31 -1.71 -55.15 -21.23
C MET A 31 -0.66 -54.11 -20.82
N ARG A 32 0.17 -54.50 -19.85
CA ARG A 32 1.58 -54.12 -19.61
C ARG A 32 1.93 -52.64 -19.45
N ALA A 33 2.33 -52.30 -18.22
CA ALA A 33 3.36 -51.29 -17.98
C ALA A 33 4.73 -51.78 -18.48
N VAL A 34 5.62 -50.83 -18.80
CA VAL A 34 7.07 -51.02 -18.94
C VAL A 34 7.74 -49.84 -18.22
N ASN A 35 8.77 -50.10 -17.42
CA ASN A 35 9.54 -49.05 -16.74
C ASN A 35 10.62 -48.50 -17.66
N SER A 36 10.80 -47.18 -17.69
CA SER A 36 12.05 -46.54 -18.09
C SER A 36 12.30 -45.27 -17.26
N LEU A 37 13.44 -45.22 -16.57
CA LEU A 37 13.96 -43.95 -16.04
C LEU A 37 14.78 -43.28 -17.13
N THR A 38 14.50 -42.01 -17.41
CA THR A 38 15.48 -41.06 -17.95
C THR A 38 15.07 -39.63 -17.62
N SER A 39 16.05 -38.77 -17.35
CA SER A 39 15.86 -37.36 -17.01
C SER A 39 16.17 -36.45 -18.20
N ILE A 40 15.25 -35.55 -18.53
CA ILE A 40 15.43 -34.39 -19.41
C ILE A 40 14.68 -33.25 -18.70
N SER A 41 15.29 -32.24 -18.08
CA SER A 41 16.35 -31.30 -18.46
C SER A 41 15.88 -30.19 -19.42
N GLU A 42 15.63 -29.02 -18.84
CA GLU A 42 15.89 -27.67 -19.37
C GLU A 42 15.77 -27.47 -20.90
N LEU A 43 14.71 -26.76 -21.32
CA LEU A 43 14.66 -25.97 -22.55
C LEU A 43 14.30 -24.54 -22.17
N ASP A 44 14.94 -23.55 -22.78
CA ASP A 44 14.93 -22.13 -22.38
C ASP A 44 14.47 -21.26 -23.56
N ASP A 45 13.60 -20.28 -23.32
CA ASP A 45 12.96 -19.45 -24.36
C ASP A 45 13.90 -18.37 -24.96
N SER A 46 15.21 -18.49 -24.74
CA SER A 46 16.19 -17.42 -25.03
C SER A 46 16.45 -17.17 -26.52
N ASP A 47 16.23 -18.14 -27.40
CA ASP A 47 16.66 -18.06 -28.81
C ASP A 47 15.68 -17.32 -29.74
N LEU A 48 14.44 -17.06 -29.33
CA LEU A 48 13.44 -16.39 -30.16
C LEU A 48 13.58 -14.86 -30.25
N LEU A 49 14.38 -14.23 -29.37
CA LEU A 49 14.58 -12.78 -29.35
C LEU A 49 15.84 -12.28 -30.10
N ALA A 50 16.71 -13.19 -30.55
CA ALA A 50 18.00 -12.84 -31.17
C ALA A 50 17.91 -12.37 -32.64
N LEU A 51 16.72 -12.39 -33.26
CA LEU A 51 16.53 -12.20 -34.71
C LEU A 51 15.82 -10.91 -35.14
N LEU A 52 15.59 -9.96 -34.22
CA LEU A 52 14.86 -8.70 -34.51
C LEU A 52 15.62 -7.42 -34.14
N VAL A 53 16.94 -7.40 -34.36
CA VAL A 53 17.77 -6.19 -34.25
C VAL A 53 18.41 -5.83 -35.58
N ASP A 54 17.64 -5.16 -36.46
CA ASP A 54 18.21 -4.18 -37.40
C ASP A 54 17.17 -3.21 -37.98
N ARG A 55 17.26 -1.91 -37.64
CA ARG A 55 16.86 -0.74 -38.45
C ARG A 55 17.21 0.60 -37.76
N PRO A 56 17.35 1.71 -38.51
CA PRO A 56 18.22 2.82 -38.11
C PRO A 56 17.57 3.90 -37.24
N ARG A 57 18.43 4.64 -36.52
CA ARG A 57 18.09 5.85 -35.77
C ARG A 57 17.56 6.95 -36.70
N VAL A 58 16.30 7.33 -36.54
CA VAL A 58 15.74 8.57 -37.12
C VAL A 58 15.70 9.64 -36.04
N LYS A 59 16.32 10.80 -36.29
CA LYS A 59 16.07 12.02 -35.49
C LYS A 59 14.71 12.57 -35.86
N LEU A 60 13.81 12.73 -34.90
CA LEU A 60 12.53 13.40 -35.09
C LEU A 60 12.55 14.74 -34.33
N GLU A 61 12.55 15.84 -35.07
CA GLU A 61 12.40 17.18 -34.49
C GLU A 61 10.92 17.41 -34.13
N ARG A 62 10.63 17.75 -32.87
CA ARG A 62 9.27 18.14 -32.46
C ARG A 62 8.93 19.50 -33.07
N LYS A 63 7.98 19.52 -34.02
CA LYS A 63 7.18 20.71 -34.30
C LYS A 63 6.00 20.75 -33.34
N ASN A 64 5.84 21.87 -32.65
CA ASN A 64 4.66 22.10 -31.82
C ASN A 64 3.42 22.28 -32.72
N SER A 65 2.32 21.64 -32.32
CA SER A 65 0.97 21.95 -32.82
C SER A 65 0.15 22.44 -31.65
N TYR A 66 -0.64 23.49 -31.86
CA TYR A 66 -1.48 24.10 -30.83
C TYR A 66 -2.73 23.26 -30.56
N ASP A 67 -3.16 23.24 -29.30
CA ASP A 67 -4.59 23.14 -28.91
C ASP A 67 -4.80 23.62 -27.45
N GLU A 68 -4.32 24.83 -27.13
CA GLU A 68 -4.69 25.52 -25.89
C GLU A 68 -6.07 26.19 -26.04
N LYS A 69 -7.13 25.60 -25.45
CA LYS A 69 -8.44 26.28 -25.39
C LYS A 69 -9.45 25.80 -24.33
N PHE A 70 -9.04 25.67 -23.06
CA PHE A 70 -10.03 25.48 -21.96
C PHE A 70 -9.71 26.07 -20.57
N PHE A 71 -8.82 27.07 -20.47
CA PHE A 71 -8.56 27.80 -19.21
C PHE A 71 -8.39 29.31 -19.43
N SER A 72 -9.49 30.00 -19.76
CA SER A 72 -9.50 31.46 -19.97
C SER A 72 -10.85 32.12 -19.63
N GLU A 73 -11.41 31.83 -18.45
CA GLU A 73 -12.66 32.47 -18.01
C GLU A 73 -12.76 32.61 -16.47
N LEU A 74 -11.70 33.16 -15.83
CA LEU A 74 -11.69 33.41 -14.38
C LEU A 74 -10.71 34.54 -13.96
N SER A 75 -10.86 35.73 -14.56
CA SER A 75 -10.01 36.89 -14.29
C SER A 75 -10.70 38.24 -14.54
N LEU A 76 -11.84 38.47 -13.86
CA LEU A 76 -12.51 39.78 -13.79
C LEU A 76 -13.05 40.06 -12.38
N TYR A 77 -12.17 40.53 -11.49
CA TYR A 77 -12.49 41.49 -10.41
C TYR A 77 -11.21 42.23 -10.04
N ASP A 78 -11.33 43.50 -9.65
CA ASP A 78 -10.25 44.49 -9.79
C ASP A 78 -9.85 45.15 -8.46
N GLY A 79 -8.61 45.64 -8.39
CA GLY A 79 -8.09 46.50 -7.31
C GLY A 79 -7.34 45.81 -6.15
N TRP A 80 -6.74 46.67 -5.31
CA TRP A 80 -5.85 46.41 -4.17
C TRP A 80 -4.40 46.01 -4.53
N GLU A 81 -3.48 46.95 -4.28
CA GLU A 81 -2.06 46.86 -4.59
C GLU A 81 -1.33 45.86 -3.69
N THR A 82 -0.42 45.06 -4.26
CA THR A 82 0.57 44.26 -3.50
C THR A 82 2.00 44.53 -4.03
N PRO A 83 3.03 44.60 -3.16
CA PRO A 83 4.39 44.90 -3.60
C PRO A 83 5.01 43.76 -4.42
N THR A 84 5.65 44.09 -5.54
CA THR A 84 6.37 43.14 -6.39
C THR A 84 7.64 42.61 -5.72
N PHE A 85 7.56 41.45 -5.08
CA PHE A 85 8.75 40.66 -4.76
C PHE A 85 9.28 39.98 -6.02
N SER A 86 10.56 40.19 -6.30
CA SER A 86 11.24 39.63 -7.47
C SER A 86 11.45 38.13 -7.33
N ILE A 87 10.77 37.34 -8.18
CA ILE A 87 11.07 35.91 -8.34
C ILE A 87 12.40 35.80 -9.10
N SER A 88 13.49 35.68 -8.35
CA SER A 88 14.84 35.45 -8.88
C SER A 88 15.66 34.54 -7.96
N ASP A 89 15.02 33.51 -7.39
CA ASP A 89 15.76 32.38 -6.82
C ASP A 89 16.27 31.46 -7.93
N SER A 90 17.49 30.96 -7.75
CA SER A 90 18.30 30.31 -8.77
C SER A 90 17.85 28.88 -9.10
N PHE A 91 17.89 28.53 -10.39
CA PHE A 91 17.56 27.20 -10.95
C PHE A 91 18.55 26.07 -10.60
N ASP A 92 19.41 26.24 -9.59
CA ASP A 92 20.30 25.16 -9.10
C ASP A 92 19.52 24.23 -8.15
N PRO A 93 19.37 22.93 -8.46
CA PRO A 93 18.65 22.01 -7.59
C PRO A 93 19.41 21.86 -6.25
N HIS A 94 18.68 22.04 -5.15
CA HIS A 94 19.24 22.03 -3.79
C HIS A 94 20.20 20.82 -3.59
N PRO A 95 21.45 20.98 -3.09
CA PRO A 95 22.49 19.95 -3.16
C PRO A 95 22.18 18.59 -2.48
N MET A 96 21.09 18.51 -1.72
CA MET A 96 20.53 17.28 -1.18
C MET A 96 19.86 16.40 -2.26
N VAL A 97 19.33 16.98 -3.35
CA VAL A 97 18.67 16.26 -4.46
C VAL A 97 19.65 15.36 -5.22
N SER A 98 20.84 15.84 -5.60
CA SER A 98 21.89 15.00 -6.21
C SER A 98 22.25 13.81 -5.32
N LYS A 99 22.48 14.07 -4.03
CA LYS A 99 22.85 13.03 -3.06
C LYS A 99 21.74 12.03 -2.78
N ALA A 100 20.48 12.45 -2.92
CA ALA A 100 19.33 11.57 -2.86
C ALA A 100 19.27 10.65 -4.09
N TRP A 101 19.45 11.19 -5.29
CA TRP A 101 19.55 10.39 -6.52
C TRP A 101 20.73 9.41 -6.48
N GLU A 102 21.92 9.86 -6.08
CA GLU A 102 23.09 9.00 -5.87
C GLU A 102 22.82 7.84 -4.90
N ALA A 103 21.99 8.04 -3.87
CA ALA A 103 21.60 6.98 -2.93
C ALA A 103 20.52 6.07 -3.52
N LEU A 104 19.52 6.62 -4.22
CA LEU A 104 18.46 5.86 -4.88
C LEU A 104 19.01 4.94 -5.98
N PHE A 105 19.91 5.42 -6.85
CA PHE A 105 20.56 4.58 -7.86
C PHE A 105 21.37 3.44 -7.25
N ARG A 106 22.07 3.66 -6.12
CA ARG A 106 22.80 2.61 -5.39
C ARG A 106 21.91 1.55 -4.74
N SER A 107 20.62 1.84 -4.53
CA SER A 107 19.66 0.89 -3.96
C SER A 107 19.05 -0.08 -4.98
N GLN A 108 19.31 0.10 -6.29
CA GLN A 108 18.70 -0.72 -7.35
C GLN A 108 19.10 -2.19 -7.27
N VAL A 109 18.10 -3.07 -7.42
CA VAL A 109 18.24 -4.53 -7.50
C VAL A 109 18.11 -4.97 -8.94
N TYR A 110 19.02 -5.82 -9.39
CA TYR A 110 19.05 -6.36 -10.75
C TYR A 110 18.72 -7.85 -10.76
N PHE A 111 18.06 -8.32 -11.82
CA PHE A 111 17.83 -9.73 -12.12
C PHE A 111 18.17 -9.97 -13.59
N ARG A 112 19.13 -10.87 -13.86
CA ARG A 112 19.68 -11.15 -15.20
C ARG A 112 20.12 -9.86 -15.94
N GLY A 113 20.67 -8.90 -15.20
CA GLY A 113 21.12 -7.60 -15.71
C GLY A 113 20.03 -6.53 -15.90
N GLN A 114 18.75 -6.86 -15.72
CA GLN A 114 17.66 -5.88 -15.78
C GLN A 114 17.33 -5.35 -14.37
N PRO A 115 17.14 -4.03 -14.16
CA PRO A 115 16.70 -3.50 -12.88
C PRO A 115 15.25 -3.93 -12.62
N VAL A 116 14.97 -4.47 -11.43
CA VAL A 116 13.66 -5.05 -11.04
C VAL A 116 13.07 -4.46 -9.76
N GLY A 117 13.73 -3.49 -9.13
CA GLY A 117 13.26 -2.86 -7.91
C GLY A 117 14.37 -2.13 -7.15
N THR A 118 14.10 -1.72 -5.91
CA THR A 118 15.09 -1.18 -4.98
C THR A 118 15.00 -1.87 -3.62
N ILE A 119 16.12 -2.10 -2.94
CA ILE A 119 16.12 -2.63 -1.56
C ILE A 119 15.48 -1.65 -0.57
N ALA A 120 15.04 -2.12 0.60
CA ALA A 120 14.49 -1.25 1.64
C ALA A 120 15.53 -0.31 2.30
N ALA A 121 16.75 -0.78 2.59
CA ALA A 121 17.82 0.07 3.15
C ALA A 121 19.24 -0.34 2.72
N TYR A 122 20.08 0.66 2.39
CA TYR A 122 21.49 0.48 2.04
C TYR A 122 22.41 0.74 3.26
N ASP A 123 22.12 0.08 4.38
CA ASP A 123 22.81 0.31 5.67
C ASP A 123 23.98 -0.65 5.89
N HIS A 124 25.19 -0.24 5.49
CA HIS A 124 26.43 -1.00 5.74
C HIS A 124 26.88 -1.04 7.20
N ALA A 125 26.28 -0.25 8.11
CA ALA A 125 26.71 -0.16 9.50
C ALA A 125 26.01 -1.17 10.42
N SER A 126 25.02 -1.90 9.92
CA SER A 126 24.29 -2.90 10.70
C SER A 126 24.79 -4.32 10.41
N GLU A 127 25.21 -5.03 11.45
CA GLU A 127 25.67 -6.43 11.36
C GLU A 127 24.53 -7.40 10.99
N GLU A 128 23.27 -7.04 11.30
CA GLU A 128 22.07 -7.81 10.93
C GLU A 128 21.30 -7.14 9.78
N VAL A 129 21.35 -7.72 8.58
CA VAL A 129 20.61 -7.23 7.41
C VAL A 129 19.11 -7.57 7.48
N LEU A 130 18.75 -8.66 8.17
CA LEU A 130 17.38 -9.18 8.29
C LEU A 130 16.69 -9.29 6.92
N ASN A 131 15.60 -8.55 6.72
CA ASN A 131 14.83 -8.43 5.48
C ASN A 131 15.07 -7.10 4.75
N TYR A 132 15.89 -6.17 5.27
CA TYR A 132 16.05 -4.83 4.69
C TYR A 132 16.83 -4.81 3.35
N ASP A 133 17.43 -5.94 2.94
CA ASP A 133 18.00 -6.13 1.59
C ASP A 133 17.02 -6.72 0.56
N GLN A 134 15.73 -6.83 0.91
CA GLN A 134 14.67 -7.24 0.00
C GLN A 134 14.00 -6.03 -0.69
N VAL A 135 13.43 -6.25 -1.87
CA VAL A 135 12.53 -5.31 -2.54
C VAL A 135 11.13 -5.50 -1.96
N PHE A 136 10.67 -4.55 -1.15
CA PHE A 136 9.28 -4.51 -0.67
C PHE A 136 8.37 -3.82 -1.68
N VAL A 137 7.13 -4.28 -1.78
CA VAL A 137 6.14 -3.65 -2.69
C VAL A 137 5.86 -2.21 -2.25
N ARG A 138 5.75 -1.96 -0.95
CA ARG A 138 5.48 -0.61 -0.38
C ARG A 138 6.65 0.35 -0.53
N ASP A 139 7.87 -0.07 -0.18
CA ASP A 139 9.08 0.76 -0.27
C ASP A 139 9.42 1.13 -1.72
N PHE A 140 9.10 0.25 -2.68
CA PHE A 140 9.34 0.53 -4.09
C PHE A 140 8.35 1.52 -4.71
N VAL A 141 7.16 1.78 -4.15
CA VAL A 141 6.21 2.76 -4.72
C VAL A 141 6.82 4.16 -4.90
N PRO A 142 7.42 4.81 -3.87
CA PRO A 142 8.06 6.11 -4.06
C PRO A 142 9.29 6.03 -4.99
N SER A 143 10.09 4.95 -4.93
CA SER A 143 11.20 4.74 -5.87
C SER A 143 10.71 4.73 -7.31
N ALA A 144 9.65 3.97 -7.58
CA ALA A 144 9.02 3.84 -8.89
C ALA A 144 8.41 5.15 -9.37
N LEU A 145 7.75 5.92 -8.49
CA LEU A 145 7.25 7.25 -8.81
C LEU A 145 8.40 8.19 -9.19
N ALA A 146 9.53 8.19 -8.47
CA ALA A 146 10.71 8.98 -8.84
C ALA A 146 11.27 8.58 -10.21
N PHE A 147 11.44 7.29 -10.49
CA PHE A 147 11.92 6.82 -11.80
C PHE A 147 10.94 7.13 -12.94
N LEU A 148 9.62 7.07 -12.71
CA LEU A 148 8.61 7.49 -13.69
C LEU A 148 8.67 8.99 -14.00
N MET A 149 8.86 9.83 -12.98
CA MET A 149 9.05 11.28 -13.15
C MET A 149 10.37 11.61 -13.87
N ASN A 150 11.43 10.81 -13.64
CA ASN A 150 12.73 10.98 -14.30
C ASN A 150 12.76 10.42 -15.74
N GLY A 151 11.68 9.80 -16.23
CA GLY A 151 11.62 9.20 -17.57
C GLY A 151 12.33 7.84 -17.70
N GLU A 152 12.49 7.10 -16.59
CA GLU A 152 13.10 5.77 -16.52
C GLU A 152 12.06 4.66 -16.19
N PRO A 153 11.04 4.41 -17.04
CA PRO A 153 9.92 3.53 -16.69
C PRO A 153 10.28 2.03 -16.66
N ASP A 154 11.42 1.62 -17.21
CA ASP A 154 11.76 0.20 -17.39
C ASP A 154 11.93 -0.56 -16.07
N ILE A 155 12.51 0.05 -15.04
CA ILE A 155 12.60 -0.58 -13.70
C ILE A 155 11.21 -0.88 -13.12
N VAL A 156 10.22 -0.01 -13.38
CA VAL A 156 8.84 -0.16 -12.92
C VAL A 156 8.11 -1.23 -13.74
N LYS A 157 8.30 -1.24 -15.05
CA LYS A 157 7.81 -2.30 -15.96
C LYS A 157 8.31 -3.68 -15.54
N ASN A 158 9.61 -3.78 -15.26
CA ASN A 158 10.27 -5.01 -14.84
C ASN A 158 9.79 -5.46 -13.46
N PHE A 159 9.66 -4.55 -12.49
CA PHE A 159 9.08 -4.83 -11.17
C PHE A 159 7.64 -5.36 -11.29
N LEU A 160 6.77 -4.68 -12.04
CA LEU A 160 5.36 -5.04 -12.21
C LEU A 160 5.22 -6.45 -12.81
N LEU A 161 6.01 -6.76 -13.84
CA LEU A 161 6.04 -8.09 -14.46
C LEU A 161 6.69 -9.16 -13.56
N LYS A 162 7.71 -8.82 -12.78
CA LYS A 162 8.40 -9.76 -11.87
C LYS A 162 7.51 -10.14 -10.69
N THR A 163 6.87 -9.17 -10.06
CA THR A 163 5.91 -9.41 -8.97
C THR A 163 4.67 -10.16 -9.44
N LEU A 164 4.23 -9.95 -10.69
CA LEU A 164 3.18 -10.73 -11.33
C LEU A 164 3.59 -12.18 -11.62
N GLN A 165 4.83 -12.44 -12.03
CA GLN A 165 5.36 -13.81 -12.13
C GLN A 165 5.35 -14.50 -10.76
N ILE A 166 5.78 -13.80 -9.71
CA ILE A 166 5.73 -14.28 -8.31
C ILE A 166 4.28 -14.56 -7.85
N GLN A 167 3.31 -13.75 -8.27
CA GLN A 167 1.88 -14.03 -8.04
C GLN A 167 1.44 -15.38 -8.64
N GLY A 168 2.07 -15.85 -9.72
CA GLY A 168 1.81 -17.16 -10.33
C GLY A 168 2.39 -18.37 -9.59
N HIS A 169 3.21 -18.18 -8.55
CA HIS A 169 3.84 -19.29 -7.80
C HIS A 169 2.83 -20.03 -6.91
N GLU A 170 3.11 -21.29 -6.58
CA GLU A 170 2.37 -21.99 -5.51
C GLU A 170 2.80 -21.46 -4.13
N LYS A 171 1.83 -21.03 -3.32
CA LYS A 171 2.03 -20.36 -2.03
C LYS A 171 1.39 -21.20 -0.92
N LYS A 172 2.18 -21.62 0.07
CA LYS A 172 1.71 -22.44 1.20
C LYS A 172 2.31 -21.98 2.51
N ILE A 173 1.47 -21.79 3.52
CA ILE A 173 1.88 -21.62 4.92
C ILE A 173 1.51 -22.91 5.65
N ASP A 174 2.51 -23.67 6.10
CA ASP A 174 2.39 -25.02 6.63
C ASP A 174 1.60 -25.96 5.70
N TRP A 175 0.30 -26.17 5.98
CA TRP A 175 -0.61 -27.01 5.19
C TRP A 175 -1.71 -26.22 4.46
N PHE A 176 -1.74 -24.89 4.58
CA PHE A 176 -2.74 -24.01 3.99
C PHE A 176 -2.20 -23.36 2.71
N LYS A 177 -2.89 -23.56 1.57
CA LYS A 177 -2.58 -22.85 0.31
C LYS A 177 -3.18 -21.44 0.38
N LEU A 178 -2.37 -20.42 0.10
CA LEU A 178 -2.88 -19.03 0.00
C LEU A 178 -3.72 -18.83 -1.27
N GLY A 179 -4.56 -17.78 -1.25
CA GLY A 179 -5.37 -17.39 -2.40
C GLY A 179 -4.50 -17.02 -3.61
N ASP A 180 -4.90 -17.43 -4.81
CA ASP A 180 -4.08 -17.31 -6.02
C ASP A 180 -3.69 -15.86 -6.35
N GLY A 181 -4.55 -14.88 -6.05
CA GLY A 181 -4.26 -13.45 -6.23
C GLY A 181 -3.32 -12.81 -5.23
N ALA A 182 -2.90 -13.51 -4.17
CA ALA A 182 -2.06 -12.93 -3.12
C ALA A 182 -0.73 -12.42 -3.69
N MET A 183 -0.39 -11.15 -3.42
CA MET A 183 0.89 -10.56 -3.75
C MET A 183 1.88 -10.75 -2.59
N PRO A 184 3.19 -10.84 -2.84
CA PRO A 184 4.19 -10.90 -1.79
C PRO A 184 4.30 -9.56 -1.06
N ALA A 185 4.78 -9.58 0.19
CA ALA A 185 5.24 -8.38 0.90
C ALA A 185 6.54 -7.86 0.26
N SER A 186 7.46 -8.79 0.00
CA SER A 186 8.79 -8.52 -0.51
C SER A 186 9.36 -9.68 -1.33
N PHE A 187 10.42 -9.41 -2.09
CA PHE A 187 11.22 -10.45 -2.73
C PHE A 187 12.72 -10.10 -2.75
N LYS A 188 13.54 -11.14 -2.88
CA LYS A 188 15.00 -11.08 -2.91
C LYS A 188 15.53 -11.80 -4.14
N VAL A 189 16.44 -11.16 -4.87
CA VAL A 189 17.23 -11.84 -5.92
C VAL A 189 18.41 -12.55 -5.26
N LEU A 190 18.62 -13.81 -5.61
CA LEU A 190 19.81 -14.57 -5.23
C LEU A 190 20.66 -14.85 -6.47
N HIS A 191 21.81 -14.18 -6.53
CA HIS A 191 22.82 -14.41 -7.55
C HIS A 191 23.65 -15.65 -7.21
N ASN A 192 23.70 -16.65 -8.09
CA ASN A 192 24.62 -17.79 -7.95
C ASN A 192 25.88 -17.54 -8.81
N PRO A 193 27.02 -17.12 -8.22
CA PRO A 193 28.22 -16.76 -8.99
C PRO A 193 28.88 -17.97 -9.69
N ILE A 194 28.64 -19.19 -9.20
CA ILE A 194 29.20 -20.43 -9.76
C ILE A 194 28.40 -20.85 -11.01
N LYS A 195 27.06 -20.83 -10.92
CA LYS A 195 26.17 -21.17 -12.05
C LYS A 195 25.92 -20.01 -13.02
N LYS A 196 26.21 -18.77 -12.60
CA LYS A 196 25.81 -17.52 -13.29
C LYS A 196 24.29 -17.40 -13.53
N THR A 197 23.52 -17.94 -12.58
CA THR A 197 22.05 -17.95 -12.62
C THR A 197 21.47 -17.15 -11.46
N ASP A 198 20.49 -16.30 -11.76
CA ASP A 198 19.71 -15.60 -10.74
C ASP A 198 18.40 -16.36 -10.47
N SER A 199 18.09 -16.54 -9.17
CA SER A 199 16.77 -16.97 -8.70
C SER A 199 16.12 -15.88 -7.86
N VAL A 200 14.81 -16.04 -7.57
CA VAL A 200 14.06 -15.13 -6.72
C VAL A 200 13.38 -15.92 -5.60
N ILE A 201 13.52 -15.44 -4.37
CA ILE A 201 12.70 -15.86 -3.22
C ILE A 201 11.74 -14.71 -2.90
N ALA A 202 10.50 -15.03 -2.58
CA ALA A 202 9.50 -14.07 -2.13
C ALA A 202 9.02 -14.43 -0.72
N ASP A 203 8.41 -13.47 -0.02
CA ASP A 203 7.72 -13.69 1.25
C ASP A 203 6.28 -13.17 1.12
N PHE A 204 5.29 -14.04 1.34
CA PHE A 204 3.87 -13.71 1.36
C PHE A 204 3.32 -13.60 2.79
N GLY A 205 4.19 -13.72 3.80
CA GLY A 205 3.84 -13.77 5.22
C GLY A 205 4.33 -15.05 5.92
N GLU A 206 4.90 -16.02 5.19
CA GLU A 206 5.47 -17.24 5.77
C GLU A 206 6.75 -17.00 6.57
N SER A 207 7.56 -16.01 6.19
CA SER A 207 8.80 -15.63 6.89
C SER A 207 8.66 -14.33 7.69
N ALA A 208 7.59 -13.56 7.46
CA ALA A 208 7.32 -12.32 8.16
C ALA A 208 7.16 -12.51 9.68
N ILE A 209 7.66 -11.54 10.46
CA ILE A 209 7.58 -11.57 11.92
C ILE A 209 6.11 -11.52 12.35
N GLY A 210 5.64 -12.55 13.05
CA GLY A 210 4.24 -12.69 13.45
C GLY A 210 3.29 -13.22 12.36
N ARG A 211 3.81 -13.62 11.18
CA ARG A 211 3.03 -14.10 10.03
C ARG A 211 1.95 -13.11 9.55
N VAL A 212 2.30 -11.83 9.51
CA VAL A 212 1.42 -10.77 9.02
C VAL A 212 1.16 -10.89 7.51
N ALA A 213 -0.07 -10.57 7.09
CA ALA A 213 -0.51 -10.69 5.71
C ALA A 213 -0.43 -9.33 4.98
N PRO A 214 0.29 -9.22 3.83
CA PRO A 214 0.53 -7.96 3.13
C PRO A 214 -0.66 -7.55 2.23
N VAL A 215 -1.82 -7.29 2.83
CA VAL A 215 -3.10 -7.05 2.13
C VAL A 215 -2.99 -5.92 1.10
N ASP A 216 -2.29 -4.84 1.46
CA ASP A 216 -2.12 -3.67 0.60
C ASP A 216 -1.12 -3.83 -0.54
N SER A 217 -0.29 -4.88 -0.56
CA SER A 217 0.65 -5.12 -1.68
C SER A 217 -0.09 -5.41 -2.99
N GLY A 218 -1.30 -5.98 -2.92
CA GLY A 218 -2.21 -6.08 -4.07
C GLY A 218 -2.71 -4.72 -4.56
N PHE A 219 -3.06 -3.83 -3.63
CA PHE A 219 -3.57 -2.49 -3.97
C PHE A 219 -2.48 -1.59 -4.53
N TRP A 220 -1.29 -1.57 -3.91
CA TRP A 220 -0.13 -0.84 -4.39
C TRP A 220 0.33 -1.31 -5.78
N TRP A 221 0.26 -2.61 -6.09
CA TRP A 221 0.59 -3.10 -7.45
C TRP A 221 -0.39 -2.58 -8.51
N ILE A 222 -1.71 -2.59 -8.24
CA ILE A 222 -2.72 -2.04 -9.17
C ILE A 222 -2.56 -0.52 -9.32
N ILE A 223 -2.34 0.20 -8.21
CA ILE A 223 -2.11 1.64 -8.20
C ILE A 223 -0.84 2.01 -8.99
N LEU A 224 0.24 1.23 -8.85
CA LEU A 224 1.50 1.45 -9.55
C LEU A 224 1.40 1.12 -11.05
N LEU A 225 0.62 0.11 -11.44
CA LEU A 225 0.29 -0.16 -12.85
C LEU A 225 -0.47 1.02 -13.50
N ARG A 226 -1.39 1.67 -12.75
CA ARG A 226 -2.02 2.93 -13.20
C ARG A 226 -1.01 4.07 -13.30
N ALA A 227 -0.13 4.24 -12.31
CA ALA A 227 0.89 5.28 -12.35
C ALA A 227 1.83 5.12 -13.55
N TYR A 228 2.28 3.88 -13.86
CA TYR A 228 3.04 3.57 -15.07
C TYR A 228 2.30 3.98 -16.35
N THR A 229 1.04 3.55 -16.52
CA THR A 229 0.27 3.85 -17.75
C THR A 229 -0.01 5.36 -17.89
N LYS A 230 -0.30 6.05 -16.79
CA LYS A 230 -0.47 7.53 -16.78
C LYS A 230 0.81 8.31 -17.03
N SER A 231 1.95 7.82 -16.54
CA SER A 231 3.28 8.42 -16.79
C SER A 231 3.71 8.30 -18.26
N THR A 232 3.58 7.09 -18.81
CA THR A 232 4.21 6.72 -20.09
C THR A 232 3.28 6.87 -21.30
N GLY A 233 1.96 6.84 -21.10
CA GLY A 233 0.99 6.60 -22.17
C GLY A 233 0.99 5.16 -22.70
N ASP A 234 1.86 4.28 -22.20
CA ASP A 234 1.96 2.87 -22.61
C ASP A 234 0.89 2.01 -21.94
N HIS A 235 -0.33 2.07 -22.49
CA HIS A 235 -1.42 1.18 -22.08
C HIS A 235 -1.15 -0.30 -22.37
N SER A 236 -0.20 -0.64 -23.26
CA SER A 236 0.03 -2.03 -23.70
C SER A 236 0.45 -2.95 -22.56
N LEU A 237 1.14 -2.42 -21.53
CA LEU A 237 1.51 -3.18 -20.34
C LEU A 237 0.29 -3.65 -19.54
N ALA A 238 -0.63 -2.73 -19.21
CA ALA A 238 -1.85 -3.07 -18.45
C ALA A 238 -2.81 -3.94 -19.28
N GLU A 239 -2.80 -3.76 -20.60
CA GLU A 239 -3.57 -4.55 -21.57
C GLU A 239 -3.11 -6.01 -21.75
N ARG A 240 -1.91 -6.37 -21.26
CA ARG A 240 -1.37 -7.73 -21.35
C ARG A 240 -2.30 -8.76 -20.71
N PRO A 241 -2.48 -9.97 -21.29
CA PRO A 241 -3.30 -11.03 -20.69
C PRO A 241 -2.88 -11.39 -19.27
N GLU A 242 -1.57 -11.36 -18.99
CA GLU A 242 -1.05 -11.63 -17.65
C GLU A 242 -1.43 -10.52 -16.65
N CYS A 243 -1.33 -9.25 -17.06
CA CYS A 243 -1.67 -8.11 -16.18
C CYS A 243 -3.18 -8.02 -15.94
N GLN A 244 -4.00 -8.28 -16.96
CA GLN A 244 -5.45 -8.43 -16.82
C GLN A 244 -5.80 -9.54 -15.82
N LYS A 245 -5.20 -10.73 -15.98
CA LYS A 245 -5.38 -11.85 -15.05
C LYS A 245 -4.93 -11.48 -13.63
N GLY A 246 -3.79 -10.81 -13.47
CA GLY A 246 -3.26 -10.39 -12.17
C GLY A 246 -4.20 -9.44 -11.43
N MET A 247 -4.76 -8.44 -12.12
CA MET A 247 -5.81 -7.58 -11.58
C MET A 247 -7.05 -8.38 -11.18
N ARG A 248 -7.58 -9.25 -12.05
CA ARG A 248 -8.78 -10.07 -11.78
C ARG A 248 -8.59 -11.01 -10.59
N LEU A 249 -7.39 -11.57 -10.41
CA LEU A 249 -7.04 -12.40 -9.25
C LEU A 249 -6.98 -11.60 -7.94
N ILE A 250 -6.41 -10.39 -7.93
CA ILE A 250 -6.41 -9.52 -6.74
C ILE A 250 -7.85 -9.10 -6.41
N LEU A 251 -8.61 -8.65 -7.42
CA LEU A 251 -10.02 -8.26 -7.28
C LEU A 251 -10.89 -9.40 -6.76
N SER A 252 -10.65 -10.64 -7.19
CA SER A 252 -11.35 -11.83 -6.69
C SER A 252 -11.21 -12.02 -5.18
N LEU A 253 -10.07 -11.63 -4.59
CA LEU A 253 -9.83 -11.77 -3.15
C LEU A 253 -10.48 -10.66 -2.31
N CYS A 254 -10.52 -9.41 -2.81
CA CYS A 254 -11.10 -8.29 -2.05
C CYS A 254 -12.59 -8.02 -2.36
N LEU A 255 -13.12 -8.58 -3.45
CA LEU A 255 -14.55 -8.54 -3.81
C LEU A 255 -15.28 -9.87 -3.54
N SER A 256 -14.64 -10.84 -2.89
CA SER A 256 -15.28 -12.11 -2.51
C SER A 256 -16.47 -11.87 -1.56
N GLU A 257 -17.51 -12.69 -1.72
CA GLU A 257 -18.63 -12.75 -0.77
C GLU A 257 -18.24 -13.50 0.51
N GLY A 258 -18.90 -13.17 1.63
CA GLY A 258 -18.62 -13.75 2.94
C GLY A 258 -19.62 -13.31 4.00
N PHE A 259 -19.30 -13.54 5.27
CA PHE A 259 -20.15 -13.17 6.42
C PHE A 259 -20.04 -11.69 6.83
N ASP A 260 -19.25 -10.89 6.11
CA ASP A 260 -19.07 -9.48 6.39
C ASP A 260 -20.33 -8.67 6.02
N THR A 261 -20.81 -7.87 6.96
CA THR A 261 -21.98 -6.99 6.79
C THR A 261 -21.60 -5.56 6.41
N PHE A 262 -20.30 -5.28 6.27
CA PHE A 262 -19.75 -3.98 5.93
C PHE A 262 -19.25 -3.97 4.46
N PRO A 263 -19.26 -2.82 3.77
CA PRO A 263 -18.69 -2.71 2.43
C PRO A 263 -17.17 -2.52 2.44
N THR A 264 -16.59 -2.25 3.61
CA THR A 264 -15.15 -2.24 3.87
C THR A 264 -14.54 -3.64 3.77
N LEU A 265 -13.21 -3.74 3.82
CA LEU A 265 -12.47 -4.99 3.80
C LEU A 265 -11.99 -5.33 5.22
N LEU A 266 -12.52 -6.41 5.80
CA LEU A 266 -12.09 -6.94 7.10
C LEU A 266 -10.62 -7.37 7.08
N CYS A 267 -9.86 -6.92 8.07
CA CYS A 267 -8.42 -7.09 8.18
C CYS A 267 -7.97 -7.61 9.55
N ALA A 268 -6.89 -8.39 9.53
CA ALA A 268 -6.10 -8.70 10.73
C ALA A 268 -5.26 -7.49 11.18
N ASP A 269 -4.70 -7.55 12.39
CA ASP A 269 -3.70 -6.57 12.85
C ASP A 269 -2.39 -6.76 12.08
N GLY A 270 -1.60 -5.69 11.88
CA GLY A 270 -0.33 -5.76 11.17
C GLY A 270 -0.41 -5.86 9.63
N CYS A 271 -1.55 -5.55 9.00
CA CYS A 271 -1.85 -5.88 7.61
C CYS A 271 -1.42 -4.86 6.52
N SER A 272 -0.77 -3.75 6.90
CA SER A 272 -0.55 -2.59 6.03
C SER A 272 0.90 -2.08 6.11
N MET A 273 1.19 -0.78 5.91
CA MET A 273 2.50 -0.19 6.26
C MET A 273 2.84 -0.44 7.73
N ILE A 274 1.81 -0.48 8.58
CA ILE A 274 1.92 -0.90 9.97
C ILE A 274 1.98 -2.44 9.99
N ASP A 275 3.20 -3.00 9.89
CA ASP A 275 3.49 -4.45 9.81
C ASP A 275 3.47 -5.20 11.16
N ARG A 276 2.96 -4.57 12.23
CA ARG A 276 2.98 -5.10 13.61
C ARG A 276 1.68 -4.78 14.35
N ARG A 277 1.39 -5.56 15.39
CA ARG A 277 0.18 -5.44 16.22
C ARG A 277 0.06 -4.06 16.86
N MET A 278 -0.89 -3.26 16.38
CA MET A 278 -1.10 -1.85 16.74
C MET A 278 -2.59 -1.50 16.93
N GLY A 279 -3.46 -2.51 16.96
CA GLY A 279 -4.91 -2.35 16.98
C GLY A 279 -5.49 -2.03 15.61
N VAL A 280 -4.76 -2.25 14.51
CA VAL A 280 -5.28 -1.92 13.16
C VAL A 280 -6.19 -3.00 12.57
N TYR A 281 -6.48 -4.07 13.33
CA TYR A 281 -7.50 -5.07 12.97
C TYR A 281 -8.90 -4.45 12.84
N GLY A 282 -9.80 -5.13 12.14
CA GLY A 282 -11.13 -4.61 11.80
C GLY A 282 -11.10 -3.96 10.41
N TYR A 283 -11.44 -2.68 10.33
CA TYR A 283 -11.55 -1.95 9.07
C TYR A 283 -10.65 -0.70 9.07
N PRO A 284 -9.31 -0.85 8.99
CA PRO A 284 -8.40 0.28 9.11
C PRO A 284 -8.47 1.21 7.89
N ILE A 285 -8.58 2.52 8.13
CA ILE A 285 -8.73 3.58 7.10
C ILE A 285 -7.68 3.49 5.99
N GLU A 286 -6.44 3.14 6.33
CA GLU A 286 -5.34 2.90 5.39
C GLU A 286 -5.68 1.84 4.32
N ILE A 287 -6.17 0.67 4.75
CA ILE A 287 -6.62 -0.36 3.82
C ILE A 287 -7.87 0.09 3.06
N GLN A 288 -8.83 0.76 3.71
CA GLN A 288 -10.08 1.15 3.03
C GLN A 288 -9.84 2.19 1.93
N ALA A 289 -8.95 3.15 2.17
CA ALA A 289 -8.56 4.17 1.20
C ALA A 289 -7.75 3.57 0.04
N LEU A 290 -6.78 2.68 0.33
CA LEU A 290 -6.01 1.97 -0.70
C LEU A 290 -6.88 1.03 -1.53
N PHE A 291 -7.80 0.30 -0.92
CA PHE A 291 -8.77 -0.55 -1.60
C PHE A 291 -9.67 0.28 -2.54
N PHE A 292 -10.22 1.40 -2.07
CA PHE A 292 -11.01 2.32 -2.89
C PHE A 292 -10.22 2.88 -4.09
N MET A 293 -8.96 3.25 -3.87
CA MET A 293 -8.06 3.74 -4.93
C MET A 293 -7.70 2.64 -5.94
N ALA A 294 -7.46 1.41 -5.48
CA ALA A 294 -7.17 0.27 -6.34
C ALA A 294 -8.39 -0.17 -7.17
N LEU A 295 -9.60 -0.12 -6.59
CA LEU A 295 -10.86 -0.36 -7.30
C LEU A 295 -11.05 0.62 -8.47
N GLN A 296 -10.88 1.92 -8.23
CA GLN A 296 -10.93 2.93 -9.30
C GLN A 296 -9.81 2.74 -10.34
N SER A 297 -8.60 2.40 -9.88
CA SER A 297 -7.45 2.13 -10.76
C SER A 297 -7.74 0.95 -11.69
N ALA A 298 -8.23 -0.17 -11.16
CA ALA A 298 -8.61 -1.34 -11.94
C ALA A 298 -9.76 -1.04 -12.92
N ARG A 299 -10.79 -0.30 -12.50
CA ARG A 299 -11.88 0.13 -13.40
C ARG A 299 -11.37 0.93 -14.61
N SER A 300 -10.27 1.69 -14.44
CA SER A 300 -9.64 2.45 -15.54
C SER A 300 -8.69 1.63 -16.43
N MET A 301 -8.47 0.34 -16.15
CA MET A 301 -7.49 -0.51 -16.85
C MET A 301 -8.00 -1.91 -17.24
N LEU A 302 -9.14 -2.36 -16.72
CA LEU A 302 -9.76 -3.64 -17.12
C LEU A 302 -10.29 -3.57 -18.55
N LYS A 303 -10.05 -4.62 -19.34
CA LYS A 303 -10.60 -4.77 -20.68
C LYS A 303 -12.10 -5.02 -20.65
N GLU A 304 -12.79 -4.47 -21.65
CA GLU A 304 -14.23 -4.61 -21.89
C GLU A 304 -14.69 -6.00 -22.40
N ASP A 305 -13.94 -7.06 -22.09
CA ASP A 305 -14.38 -8.44 -22.33
C ASP A 305 -15.49 -8.86 -21.32
N ALA A 306 -16.04 -10.06 -21.48
CA ALA A 306 -17.18 -10.52 -20.69
C ALA A 306 -16.86 -10.61 -19.18
N GLU A 307 -15.65 -11.07 -18.82
CA GLU A 307 -15.20 -11.21 -17.44
C GLU A 307 -14.88 -9.82 -16.84
N GLY A 308 -14.19 -8.96 -17.60
CA GLY A 308 -13.90 -7.58 -17.19
C GLY A 308 -15.17 -6.74 -16.98
N LYS A 309 -16.23 -6.97 -17.75
CA LYS A 309 -17.55 -6.36 -17.55
C LYS A 309 -18.23 -6.81 -16.25
N GLU A 310 -18.11 -8.08 -15.86
CA GLU A 310 -18.57 -8.58 -14.57
C GLU A 310 -17.78 -7.92 -13.41
N PHE A 311 -16.45 -7.83 -13.53
CA PHE A 311 -15.62 -7.14 -12.54
C PHE A 311 -15.96 -5.65 -12.44
N MET A 312 -16.20 -4.94 -13.55
CA MET A 312 -16.55 -3.52 -13.53
C MET A 312 -17.89 -3.24 -12.81
N ASP A 313 -18.90 -4.08 -12.99
CA ASP A 313 -20.17 -3.99 -12.24
C ASP A 313 -19.97 -4.22 -10.73
N LYS A 314 -19.22 -5.27 -10.36
CA LYS A 314 -18.85 -5.56 -8.96
C LYS A 314 -18.06 -4.41 -8.33
N ILE A 315 -17.10 -3.85 -9.06
CA ILE A 315 -16.31 -2.68 -8.67
C ILE A 315 -17.22 -1.47 -8.46
N GLN A 316 -18.12 -1.15 -9.40
CA GLN A 316 -19.00 0.01 -9.31
C GLN A 316 -19.93 -0.06 -8.09
N LYS A 317 -20.50 -1.24 -7.82
CA LYS A 317 -21.34 -1.50 -6.65
C LYS A 317 -20.56 -1.33 -5.35
N ARG A 318 -19.34 -1.88 -5.26
CA ARG A 318 -18.45 -1.74 -4.09
C ARG A 318 -18.02 -0.28 -3.88
N LEU A 319 -17.61 0.43 -4.94
CA LEU A 319 -17.23 1.85 -4.89
C LEU A 319 -18.38 2.72 -4.38
N HIS A 320 -19.62 2.48 -4.83
CA HIS A 320 -20.78 3.22 -4.33
C HIS A 320 -21.01 2.99 -2.83
N ALA A 321 -21.02 1.73 -2.39
CA ALA A 321 -21.24 1.37 -1.00
C ALA A 321 -20.12 1.88 -0.07
N MET A 322 -18.85 1.79 -0.50
CA MET A 322 -17.71 2.36 0.22
C MET A 322 -17.78 3.89 0.27
N SER A 323 -18.11 4.58 -0.83
CA SER A 323 -18.21 6.05 -0.86
C SER A 323 -19.21 6.56 0.18
N PHE A 324 -20.38 5.93 0.28
CA PHE A 324 -21.36 6.26 1.32
C PHE A 324 -20.83 5.94 2.72
N HIS A 325 -20.33 4.71 2.93
CA HIS A 325 -19.94 4.23 4.25
C HIS A 325 -18.77 5.02 4.85
N MET A 326 -17.71 5.28 4.07
CA MET A 326 -16.55 6.03 4.54
C MET A 326 -16.92 7.49 4.83
N ARG A 327 -17.61 8.17 3.89
CA ARG A 327 -17.99 9.59 4.05
C ARG A 327 -18.99 9.83 5.18
N SER A 328 -19.83 8.85 5.52
CA SER A 328 -20.89 9.00 6.54
C SER A 328 -20.51 8.47 7.92
N TYR A 329 -19.55 7.53 8.02
CA TYR A 329 -19.26 6.84 9.29
C TYR A 329 -17.80 6.89 9.73
N PHE A 330 -16.85 7.02 8.80
CA PHE A 330 -15.43 7.23 9.16
C PHE A 330 -15.09 8.71 9.31
N TRP A 331 -15.86 9.61 8.71
CA TRP A 331 -15.63 11.05 8.83
C TRP A 331 -15.89 11.56 10.26
N LEU A 332 -15.01 12.43 10.74
CA LEU A 332 -15.11 13.09 12.04
C LEU A 332 -14.60 14.53 11.95
N ASP A 333 -15.49 15.47 12.25
CA ASP A 333 -15.20 16.89 12.52
C ASP A 333 -15.80 17.28 13.88
N PHE A 334 -15.72 18.57 14.25
CA PHE A 334 -16.26 19.08 15.51
C PHE A 334 -17.77 18.84 15.69
N GLN A 335 -18.57 18.98 14.62
CA GLN A 335 -20.01 18.75 14.69
C GLN A 335 -20.31 17.25 14.84
N GLN A 336 -19.67 16.41 14.02
CA GLN A 336 -19.87 14.97 14.07
C GLN A 336 -19.39 14.36 15.40
N LEU A 337 -18.31 14.90 16.00
CA LEU A 337 -17.85 14.54 17.35
C LEU A 337 -18.87 14.91 18.43
N ASN A 338 -19.44 16.12 18.37
CA ASN A 338 -20.49 16.57 19.28
C ASN A 338 -21.75 15.70 19.16
N ASP A 339 -22.12 15.25 17.96
CA ASP A 339 -23.24 14.31 17.76
C ASP A 339 -22.93 12.91 18.33
N ILE A 340 -21.73 12.37 18.09
CA ILE A 340 -21.30 11.06 18.65
C ILE A 340 -21.24 11.08 20.18
N TYR A 341 -20.74 12.16 20.77
CA TYR A 341 -20.75 12.41 22.23
C TYR A 341 -22.17 12.41 22.82
N ARG A 342 -23.20 12.63 21.99
CA ARG A 342 -24.62 12.71 22.39
C ARG A 342 -25.45 11.50 21.94
N TYR A 343 -24.80 10.45 21.42
CA TYR A 343 -25.46 9.21 21.01
C TYR A 343 -26.19 8.52 22.16
N LYS A 344 -27.25 7.79 21.80
CA LYS A 344 -27.87 6.79 22.66
C LYS A 344 -27.24 5.43 22.37
N THR A 345 -27.26 4.54 23.34
CA THR A 345 -26.86 3.13 23.16
C THR A 345 -28.09 2.23 23.02
N GLU A 346 -27.86 0.97 22.63
CA GLU A 346 -28.89 -0.07 22.44
C GLU A 346 -29.98 0.29 21.41
N GLU A 347 -29.62 1.08 20.38
CA GLU A 347 -30.54 1.49 19.30
C GLU A 347 -30.86 0.36 18.30
N TYR A 348 -31.80 -0.53 18.66
CA TYR A 348 -32.25 -1.62 17.79
C TYR A 348 -33.27 -1.17 16.73
N SER A 349 -32.81 -0.48 15.66
CA SER A 349 -33.66 -0.09 14.52
C SER A 349 -32.88 0.18 13.23
N HIS A 350 -33.49 -0.06 12.07
CA HIS A 350 -32.99 0.45 10.78
C HIS A 350 -32.85 1.99 10.77
N THR A 351 -33.66 2.70 11.55
CA THR A 351 -33.64 4.17 11.71
C THR A 351 -32.70 4.66 12.83
N ALA A 352 -31.95 3.79 13.49
CA ALA A 352 -31.01 4.15 14.56
C ALA A 352 -30.01 5.24 14.13
N VAL A 353 -29.61 6.13 15.03
CA VAL A 353 -28.53 7.09 14.80
C VAL A 353 -27.18 6.42 15.07
N ASN A 354 -27.01 5.82 16.24
CA ASN A 354 -25.80 5.10 16.63
C ASN A 354 -25.69 3.71 15.96
N LYS A 355 -25.43 3.69 14.64
CA LYS A 355 -25.41 2.47 13.81
C LYS A 355 -24.52 1.32 14.31
N PHE A 356 -23.48 1.62 15.09
CA PHE A 356 -22.48 0.64 15.54
C PHE A 356 -22.51 0.41 17.05
N ASN A 357 -23.45 1.02 17.78
CA ASN A 357 -23.50 1.03 19.25
C ASN A 357 -22.19 1.48 19.90
N VAL A 358 -21.62 2.60 19.42
CA VAL A 358 -20.47 3.27 20.04
C VAL A 358 -20.91 3.86 21.38
N ILE A 359 -20.19 3.57 22.46
CA ILE A 359 -20.47 4.10 23.80
C ILE A 359 -19.84 5.50 23.92
N PRO A 360 -20.59 6.58 24.20
CA PRO A 360 -20.02 7.93 24.31
C PRO A 360 -18.92 8.04 25.39
N ASP A 361 -19.08 7.36 26.51
CA ASP A 361 -18.09 7.29 27.61
C ASP A 361 -16.79 6.55 27.23
N SER A 362 -16.68 6.01 26.00
CA SER A 362 -15.47 5.39 25.46
C SER A 362 -14.70 6.29 24.47
N ILE A 363 -15.19 7.51 24.19
CA ILE A 363 -14.44 8.52 23.42
C ILE A 363 -13.27 9.01 24.28
N PRO A 364 -12.00 8.88 23.83
CA PRO A 364 -10.85 9.30 24.63
C PRO A 364 -10.79 10.83 24.82
N ASP A 365 -10.46 11.29 26.03
CA ASP A 365 -10.41 12.72 26.39
C ASP A 365 -9.63 13.59 25.39
N TRP A 366 -8.50 13.06 24.88
CA TRP A 366 -7.62 13.79 23.94
C TRP A 366 -8.33 14.20 22.65
N VAL A 367 -9.41 13.51 22.24
CA VAL A 367 -10.13 13.80 20.99
C VAL A 367 -10.83 15.16 21.08
N PHE A 368 -11.37 15.51 22.25
CA PHE A 368 -12.04 16.79 22.47
C PHE A 368 -11.03 17.97 22.46
N ASP A 369 -9.87 17.79 23.09
CA ASP A 369 -8.78 18.79 23.09
C ASP A 369 -8.07 18.92 21.72
N PHE A 370 -8.06 17.85 20.91
CA PHE A 370 -7.41 17.80 19.60
C PHE A 370 -8.31 18.32 18.47
N MET A 371 -9.63 18.10 18.52
CA MET A 371 -10.52 18.52 17.43
C MET A 371 -10.59 20.05 17.31
N PRO A 372 -10.15 20.68 16.19
CA PRO A 372 -10.33 22.10 15.98
C PRO A 372 -11.78 22.45 15.62
N LEU A 373 -12.17 23.72 15.78
CA LEU A 373 -13.49 24.22 15.34
C LEU A 373 -13.64 24.26 13.80
N GLN A 374 -12.53 24.24 13.07
CA GLN A 374 -12.47 24.12 11.61
C GLN A 374 -11.44 23.06 11.26
N GLY A 375 -11.87 22.04 10.53
CA GLY A 375 -11.08 20.85 10.20
C GLY A 375 -11.76 19.55 10.59
N GLY A 376 -11.21 18.43 10.11
CA GLY A 376 -11.76 17.09 10.34
C GLY A 376 -10.92 16.02 9.63
N TYR A 377 -11.22 14.75 9.87
CA TYR A 377 -10.46 13.63 9.31
C TYR A 377 -11.28 12.34 9.26
N PHE A 378 -10.77 11.35 8.53
CA PHE A 378 -11.24 9.97 8.63
C PHE A 378 -10.56 9.26 9.80
N VAL A 379 -11.36 8.78 10.76
CA VAL A 379 -10.89 8.03 11.93
C VAL A 379 -10.21 6.73 11.53
N GLY A 380 -9.36 6.20 12.41
CA GLY A 380 -8.55 5.02 12.16
C GLY A 380 -9.32 3.74 11.84
N ASN A 381 -10.48 3.52 12.47
CA ASN A 381 -11.27 2.28 12.34
C ASN A 381 -12.71 2.51 12.80
N VAL A 382 -13.68 1.83 12.16
CA VAL A 382 -15.09 1.78 12.60
C VAL A 382 -15.58 0.35 12.48
N SER A 383 -15.99 -0.28 13.58
CA SER A 383 -16.48 -1.67 13.61
C SER A 383 -17.59 -1.84 14.67
N PRO A 384 -18.26 -3.00 14.79
CA PRO A 384 -19.26 -3.21 15.83
C PRO A 384 -18.72 -2.88 17.23
N ALA A 385 -19.46 -2.03 17.97
CA ALA A 385 -19.12 -1.51 19.30
C ALA A 385 -17.74 -0.84 19.43
N ARG A 386 -17.12 -0.37 18.35
CA ARG A 386 -15.78 0.25 18.38
C ARG A 386 -15.61 1.35 17.32
N MET A 387 -15.06 2.48 17.76
CA MET A 387 -14.52 3.53 16.90
C MET A 387 -13.09 3.82 17.36
N ASP A 388 -12.11 3.73 16.46
CA ASP A 388 -10.70 4.02 16.76
C ASP A 388 -10.39 5.45 16.32
N PHE A 389 -10.51 6.39 17.27
CA PHE A 389 -10.41 7.82 17.00
C PHE A 389 -9.02 8.28 16.55
N ARG A 390 -7.97 7.45 16.60
CA ARG A 390 -6.62 7.86 16.17
C ARG A 390 -6.63 8.35 14.72
N TRP A 391 -5.94 9.46 14.46
CA TRP A 391 -5.67 9.95 13.11
C TRP A 391 -4.56 9.10 12.47
N PHE A 392 -4.67 8.77 11.18
CA PHE A 392 -3.65 8.04 10.42
C PHE A 392 -3.35 8.79 9.12
N ALA A 393 -2.07 9.14 8.90
CA ALA A 393 -1.65 10.01 7.81
C ALA A 393 -1.91 9.41 6.42
N LEU A 394 -1.42 8.19 6.18
CA LEU A 394 -1.48 7.54 4.87
C LEU A 394 -2.93 7.37 4.41
N GLY A 395 -3.79 6.85 5.28
CA GLY A 395 -5.23 6.69 5.00
C GLY A 395 -5.92 8.00 4.63
N ASN A 396 -5.65 9.09 5.36
CA ASN A 396 -6.22 10.42 5.05
C ASN A 396 -5.65 11.02 3.75
N CYS A 397 -4.35 10.89 3.50
CA CYS A 397 -3.74 11.37 2.25
C CYS A 397 -4.27 10.59 1.03
N ILE A 398 -4.38 9.26 1.11
CA ILE A 398 -4.97 8.45 0.04
C ILE A 398 -6.47 8.73 -0.11
N ALA A 399 -7.21 9.04 0.96
CA ALA A 399 -8.61 9.45 0.85
C ALA A 399 -8.78 10.73 0.01
N ILE A 400 -7.88 11.71 0.18
CA ILE A 400 -7.82 12.92 -0.68
C ILE A 400 -7.43 12.55 -2.11
N LEU A 401 -6.32 11.83 -2.29
CA LEU A 401 -5.76 11.51 -3.61
C LEU A 401 -6.72 10.68 -4.48
N SER A 402 -7.43 9.73 -3.87
CA SER A 402 -8.43 8.89 -4.54
C SER A 402 -9.81 9.55 -4.71
N SER A 403 -10.01 10.78 -4.23
CA SER A 403 -11.33 11.44 -4.17
C SER A 403 -12.39 10.63 -3.40
N LEU A 404 -11.94 9.81 -2.42
CA LEU A 404 -12.81 9.21 -1.41
C LEU A 404 -13.34 10.29 -0.46
N ALA A 405 -12.49 11.24 -0.07
CA ALA A 405 -12.89 12.51 0.53
C ALA A 405 -13.69 13.34 -0.49
N THR A 406 -14.71 14.07 -0.04
CA THR A 406 -15.29 15.17 -0.82
C THR A 406 -14.30 16.37 -0.88
N PRO A 407 -14.54 17.40 -1.71
CA PRO A 407 -13.72 18.62 -1.69
C PRO A 407 -13.66 19.24 -0.29
N GLU A 408 -14.81 19.35 0.38
CA GLU A 408 -14.94 19.94 1.72
C GLU A 408 -14.16 19.13 2.77
N GLN A 409 -14.30 17.80 2.74
CA GLN A 409 -13.52 16.90 3.60
C GLN A 409 -12.02 16.98 3.32
N SER A 410 -11.62 17.15 2.05
CA SER A 410 -10.21 17.28 1.67
C SER A 410 -9.59 18.58 2.17
N MET A 411 -10.34 19.70 2.12
CA MET A 411 -9.92 20.97 2.70
C MET A 411 -9.87 20.88 4.23
N ALA A 412 -10.87 20.28 4.87
CA ALA A 412 -10.92 20.12 6.33
C ALA A 412 -9.79 19.23 6.90
N ILE A 413 -9.29 18.24 6.14
CA ILE A 413 -8.07 17.50 6.51
C ILE A 413 -6.83 18.40 6.46
N MET A 414 -6.75 19.34 5.51
CA MET A 414 -5.65 20.30 5.44
C MET A 414 -5.76 21.37 6.52
N ASP A 415 -6.96 21.86 6.83
CA ASP A 415 -7.23 22.75 7.96
C ASP A 415 -6.78 22.10 9.29
N LEU A 416 -7.06 20.81 9.48
CA LEU A 416 -6.57 20.05 10.63
C LEU A 416 -5.05 19.97 10.68
N ILE A 417 -4.36 19.73 9.54
CA ILE A 417 -2.89 19.64 9.48
C ILE A 417 -2.23 21.00 9.73
N GLU A 418 -2.82 22.10 9.26
CA GLU A 418 -2.33 23.46 9.53
C GLU A 418 -2.61 23.88 10.99
N ALA A 419 -3.77 23.51 11.56
CA ALA A 419 -4.14 23.81 12.94
C ALA A 419 -3.43 22.94 14.00
N ARG A 420 -3.06 21.71 13.65
CA ARG A 420 -2.41 20.71 14.53
C ARG A 420 -1.01 20.34 14.04
N TRP A 421 -0.29 21.36 13.54
CA TRP A 421 1.04 21.18 12.95
C TRP A 421 2.03 20.56 13.93
N ASP A 422 2.05 21.00 15.18
CA ASP A 422 3.05 20.54 16.16
C ASP A 422 2.77 19.11 16.65
N GLU A 423 1.50 18.70 16.68
CA GLU A 423 1.05 17.35 16.98
C GLU A 423 1.27 16.36 15.83
N LEU A 424 1.01 16.77 14.58
CA LEU A 424 1.00 15.90 13.40
C LEU A 424 2.29 15.92 12.56
N VAL A 425 3.02 17.04 12.57
CA VAL A 425 4.30 17.23 11.85
C VAL A 425 5.46 17.43 12.83
N GLY A 426 5.35 18.40 13.74
CA GLY A 426 6.43 18.77 14.65
C GLY A 426 7.71 19.20 13.93
N ASP A 427 8.86 18.67 14.36
CA ASP A 427 10.19 18.93 13.82
C ASP A 427 10.62 17.93 12.72
N MET A 428 9.75 16.99 12.30
CA MET A 428 10.02 16.04 11.21
C MET A 428 8.71 15.47 10.62
N PRO A 429 8.35 15.77 9.35
CA PRO A 429 7.19 15.18 8.69
C PRO A 429 7.35 13.66 8.49
N LEU A 430 6.29 12.86 8.53
CA LEU A 430 4.95 13.13 9.06
C LEU A 430 4.61 12.04 10.08
N LYS A 431 3.79 12.31 11.10
CA LYS A 431 3.32 11.26 12.02
C LYS A 431 2.59 10.18 11.25
N ILE A 432 2.94 8.91 11.47
CA ILE A 432 2.19 7.78 10.87
C ILE A 432 0.78 7.68 11.44
N CYS A 433 0.65 7.90 12.75
CA CYS A 433 -0.62 8.07 13.44
C CYS A 433 -0.48 9.02 14.64
N TYR A 434 -1.61 9.51 15.15
CA TYR A 434 -1.69 10.35 16.34
C TYR A 434 -2.94 10.03 17.19
N PRO A 435 -2.85 10.03 18.53
CA PRO A 435 -1.63 10.05 19.35
C PRO A 435 -0.98 8.65 19.44
N ALA A 436 0.17 8.56 20.11
CA ALA A 436 0.74 7.28 20.51
C ALA A 436 -0.06 6.66 21.68
N LEU A 437 -0.21 5.33 21.63
CA LEU A 437 -0.68 4.51 22.75
C LEU A 437 0.36 4.53 23.87
N GLU A 438 -0.05 4.83 25.10
CA GLU A 438 0.83 4.83 26.28
C GLU A 438 0.35 3.83 27.36
N SER A 439 1.17 3.65 28.42
CA SER A 439 0.84 2.93 29.65
C SER A 439 0.06 1.60 29.49
N HIS A 440 -1.24 1.59 29.78
CA HIS A 440 -2.07 0.38 29.75
C HIS A 440 -2.53 0.03 28.32
N GLU A 441 -2.88 1.03 27.51
CA GLU A 441 -3.27 0.84 26.11
C GLU A 441 -2.13 0.19 25.33
N TRP A 442 -0.89 0.69 25.48
CA TRP A 442 0.28 0.10 24.85
C TRP A 442 0.45 -1.39 25.20
N ARG A 443 0.31 -1.75 26.50
CA ARG A 443 0.40 -3.15 26.95
C ARG A 443 -0.69 -4.03 26.32
N ILE A 444 -1.94 -3.59 26.37
CA ILE A 444 -3.11 -4.36 25.95
C ILE A 444 -3.18 -4.49 24.43
N VAL A 445 -3.04 -3.37 23.71
CA VAL A 445 -3.25 -3.28 22.25
C VAL A 445 -2.05 -3.85 21.50
N THR A 446 -0.82 -3.49 21.85
CA THR A 446 0.38 -4.01 21.15
C THR A 446 0.83 -5.38 21.65
N GLY A 447 0.47 -5.75 22.89
CA GLY A 447 1.07 -6.92 23.57
C GLY A 447 2.46 -6.63 24.12
N CYS A 448 2.71 -5.40 24.57
CA CYS A 448 4.01 -4.91 25.06
C CYS A 448 5.14 -4.91 23.99
N ASP A 449 4.82 -4.57 22.72
CA ASP A 449 5.79 -4.61 21.63
C ASP A 449 6.95 -3.60 21.82
N PRO A 450 8.21 -4.05 21.98
CA PRO A 450 9.34 -3.20 22.28
C PRO A 450 9.85 -2.36 21.09
N LYS A 451 9.42 -2.61 19.84
CA LYS A 451 9.68 -1.70 18.70
C LYS A 451 8.66 -0.55 18.67
N ASN A 452 7.43 -0.79 19.15
CA ASN A 452 6.33 0.17 19.17
C ASN A 452 6.13 0.86 20.52
N THR A 453 7.21 1.24 21.20
CA THR A 453 7.13 2.06 22.43
C THR A 453 6.54 3.46 22.15
N ARG A 454 6.12 4.19 23.19
CA ARG A 454 5.50 5.52 23.05
C ARG A 454 6.27 6.44 22.07
N TRP A 455 5.57 7.05 21.14
CA TRP A 455 6.11 7.97 20.13
C TRP A 455 7.29 7.40 19.34
N SER A 456 7.20 6.12 18.95
CA SER A 456 8.26 5.39 18.24
C SER A 456 7.70 4.39 17.22
N TYR A 457 8.39 4.23 16.09
CA TYR A 457 8.02 3.35 14.98
C TYR A 457 6.56 3.57 14.53
N HIS A 458 5.68 2.57 14.55
CA HIS A 458 4.26 2.76 14.21
C HIS A 458 3.45 3.48 15.29
N ASN A 459 3.94 3.51 16.53
CA ASN A 459 3.23 4.07 17.67
C ASN A 459 3.53 5.56 17.84
N GLY A 460 3.11 6.39 16.87
CA GLY A 460 3.35 7.84 16.86
C GLY A 460 4.78 8.26 16.48
N GLY A 461 5.53 7.40 15.78
CA GLY A 461 6.77 7.82 15.10
C GLY A 461 6.50 8.78 13.94
N SER A 462 7.48 9.61 13.62
CA SER A 462 7.50 10.44 12.40
C SER A 462 8.24 9.72 11.28
N TRP A 463 7.66 9.66 10.09
CA TRP A 463 8.14 8.87 8.96
C TRP A 463 8.39 9.74 7.71
N PRO A 464 9.65 9.95 7.30
CA PRO A 464 9.98 10.83 6.18
C PRO A 464 9.37 10.40 4.84
N VAL A 465 9.16 9.09 4.63
CA VAL A 465 8.47 8.56 3.45
C VAL A 465 7.08 9.16 3.23
N LEU A 466 6.36 9.55 4.30
CA LEU A 466 5.01 10.13 4.18
C LEU A 466 4.99 11.56 3.59
N LEU A 467 6.17 12.19 3.41
CA LEU A 467 6.30 13.52 2.82
C LEU A 467 5.76 13.60 1.38
N TRP A 468 5.91 12.55 0.56
CA TRP A 468 5.37 12.55 -0.81
C TRP A 468 3.84 12.49 -0.84
N LEU A 469 3.23 11.76 0.10
CA LEU A 469 1.77 11.67 0.25
C LEU A 469 1.17 13.00 0.69
N LEU A 470 1.80 13.65 1.68
CA LEU A 470 1.42 15.00 2.11
C LEU A 470 1.55 15.99 0.96
N THR A 471 2.64 15.91 0.18
CA THR A 471 2.89 16.80 -0.96
C THR A 471 1.85 16.63 -2.06
N ALA A 472 1.61 15.39 -2.51
CA ALA A 472 0.62 15.09 -3.53
C ALA A 472 -0.80 15.52 -3.11
N ALA A 473 -1.17 15.27 -1.85
CA ALA A 473 -2.47 15.70 -1.31
C ALA A 473 -2.56 17.23 -1.22
N SER A 474 -1.51 17.91 -0.75
CA SER A 474 -1.45 19.39 -0.65
C SER A 474 -1.59 20.06 -2.01
N ILE A 475 -1.00 19.47 -3.06
CA ILE A 475 -1.15 19.97 -4.43
C ILE A 475 -2.58 19.73 -4.94
N LYS A 476 -3.16 18.54 -4.71
CA LYS A 476 -4.55 18.23 -5.12
C LYS A 476 -5.59 19.14 -4.43
N THR A 477 -5.32 19.64 -3.22
CA THR A 477 -6.18 20.59 -2.50
C THR A 477 -5.83 22.06 -2.74
N GLY A 478 -4.87 22.37 -3.62
CA GLY A 478 -4.46 23.76 -3.89
C GLY A 478 -3.76 24.46 -2.73
N ARG A 479 -3.18 23.71 -1.78
CA ARG A 479 -2.43 24.21 -0.61
C ARG A 479 -0.93 23.84 -0.61
N PRO A 480 -0.16 24.14 -1.67
CA PRO A 480 1.26 23.75 -1.78
C PRO A 480 2.18 24.39 -0.72
N GLN A 481 1.72 25.38 0.05
CA GLN A 481 2.47 25.94 1.19
C GLN A 481 2.69 24.90 2.31
N ILE A 482 1.75 23.98 2.51
CA ILE A 482 1.84 22.89 3.49
C ILE A 482 3.02 21.96 3.12
N ALA A 483 3.05 21.55 1.85
CA ALA A 483 4.12 20.73 1.29
C ALA A 483 5.49 21.42 1.38
N ARG A 484 5.57 22.70 0.99
CA ARG A 484 6.81 23.48 1.06
C ARG A 484 7.36 23.52 2.50
N ARG A 485 6.55 23.93 3.48
CA ARG A 485 6.95 23.98 4.90
C ARG A 485 7.40 22.62 5.43
N ALA A 486 6.79 21.52 4.99
CA ALA A 486 7.21 20.16 5.36
C ALA A 486 8.53 19.75 4.70
N ILE A 487 8.74 20.07 3.41
CA ILE A 487 10.00 19.83 2.69
C ILE A 487 11.15 20.61 3.35
N ASP A 488 10.95 21.89 3.70
CA ASP A 488 11.96 22.73 4.34
C ASP A 488 12.44 22.14 5.68
N LEU A 489 11.50 21.60 6.50
CA LEU A 489 11.83 20.87 7.74
C LEU A 489 12.62 19.58 7.49
N ALA A 490 12.29 18.83 6.43
CA ALA A 490 13.01 17.62 6.08
C ALA A 490 14.43 17.94 5.57
N GLU A 491 14.58 18.92 4.68
CA GLU A 491 15.87 19.37 4.14
C GLU A 491 16.82 19.89 5.23
N ALA A 492 16.28 20.49 6.29
CA ALA A 492 17.07 20.97 7.42
C ALA A 492 17.90 19.87 8.12
N ARG A 493 17.52 18.58 8.05
CA ARG A 493 18.19 17.51 8.80
C ARG A 493 18.26 16.11 8.17
N LEU A 494 17.37 15.71 7.28
CA LEU A 494 17.22 14.31 6.83
C LEU A 494 18.52 13.73 6.22
N LEU A 495 19.22 14.52 5.40
CA LEU A 495 20.54 14.16 4.86
C LEU A 495 21.64 14.13 5.94
N LYS A 496 21.60 15.04 6.92
CA LYS A 496 22.60 15.15 8.01
C LYS A 496 22.53 13.95 8.96
N ASP A 497 21.33 13.49 9.24
CA ASP A 497 21.07 12.31 10.08
C ASP A 497 21.40 10.99 9.35
N GLY A 498 21.51 11.01 8.02
CA GLY A 498 21.86 9.85 7.18
C GLY A 498 20.65 9.09 6.64
N TRP A 499 19.58 9.80 6.27
CA TRP A 499 18.33 9.26 5.73
C TRP A 499 17.70 8.13 6.58
N PRO A 500 17.29 8.39 7.84
CA PRO A 500 16.68 7.37 8.68
C PRO A 500 15.32 6.87 8.17
N GLU A 501 15.03 5.62 8.47
CA GLU A 501 13.73 4.96 8.29
C GLU A 501 12.59 5.73 8.99
N TYR A 502 12.78 6.13 10.26
CA TYR A 502 11.81 6.85 11.07
C TYR A 502 12.47 7.68 12.19
N TYR A 503 11.67 8.50 12.87
CA TYR A 503 12.05 9.42 13.95
C TYR A 503 11.11 9.30 15.16
N ASP A 504 11.67 9.47 16.35
CA ASP A 504 11.02 9.24 17.65
C ASP A 504 10.77 10.53 18.45
N GLY A 505 9.84 10.44 19.40
CA GLY A 505 9.40 11.51 20.28
C GLY A 505 8.20 12.30 19.73
N LYS A 506 7.51 13.03 20.62
CA LYS A 506 6.23 13.70 20.32
C LYS A 506 6.28 14.52 19.02
N SER A 507 7.35 15.29 18.81
CA SER A 507 7.56 16.09 17.60
C SER A 507 8.65 15.53 16.65
N GLY A 508 9.09 14.27 16.81
CA GLY A 508 10.04 13.63 15.88
C GLY A 508 11.51 14.10 16.01
N ARG A 509 11.91 14.60 17.19
CA ARG A 509 13.27 15.17 17.39
C ARG A 509 14.40 14.15 17.30
N PHE A 510 14.17 12.91 17.72
CA PHE A 510 15.21 11.89 17.83
C PHE A 510 15.21 11.00 16.58
N ILE A 511 16.38 10.55 16.12
CA ILE A 511 16.44 9.46 15.14
C ILE A 511 15.80 8.22 15.77
N GLY A 512 15.01 7.47 15.00
CA GLY A 512 14.25 6.34 15.52
C GLY A 512 15.13 5.29 16.18
N LYS A 513 14.70 4.75 17.33
CA LYS A 513 15.50 3.90 18.22
C LYS A 513 16.11 2.65 17.55
N GLN A 514 15.49 2.15 16.47
CA GLN A 514 15.97 1.04 15.65
C GLN A 514 15.94 1.39 14.14
N ALA A 515 15.89 2.68 13.80
CA ALA A 515 15.77 3.15 12.42
C ALA A 515 17.03 2.81 11.61
N ARG A 516 16.87 2.12 10.48
CA ARG A 516 17.95 1.94 9.51
C ARG A 516 18.33 3.26 8.84
N LYS A 517 19.60 3.42 8.51
CA LYS A 517 20.11 4.55 7.71
C LYS A 517 20.08 4.21 6.22
N PHE A 518 20.08 5.24 5.38
CA PHE A 518 19.92 5.09 3.93
C PHE A 518 18.70 4.21 3.56
N GLN A 519 17.59 4.40 4.28
CA GLN A 519 16.33 3.75 3.97
C GLN A 519 15.74 4.35 2.69
N THR A 520 15.57 3.52 1.66
CA THR A 520 15.29 3.93 0.29
C THR A 520 14.00 4.71 0.16
N TRP A 521 12.91 4.30 0.83
CA TRP A 521 11.64 5.03 0.74
C TRP A 521 11.65 6.42 1.39
N SER A 522 12.59 6.69 2.31
CA SER A 522 12.79 8.02 2.91
C SER A 522 13.58 8.94 1.97
N ILE A 523 14.50 8.37 1.19
CA ILE A 523 15.23 9.06 0.10
C ILE A 523 14.27 9.36 -1.06
N ALA A 524 13.55 8.34 -1.53
CA ALA A 524 12.64 8.44 -2.65
C ALA A 524 11.39 9.29 -2.33
N GLY A 525 10.85 9.20 -1.10
CA GLY A 525 9.74 10.07 -0.67
C GLY A 525 10.10 11.56 -0.64
N TYR A 526 11.35 11.89 -0.31
CA TYR A 526 11.86 13.25 -0.47
C TYR A 526 12.00 13.64 -1.96
N LEU A 527 12.57 12.78 -2.81
CA LEU A 527 12.69 13.05 -4.26
C LEU A 527 11.34 13.28 -4.93
N VAL A 528 10.36 12.39 -4.71
CA VAL A 528 9.00 12.53 -5.25
C VAL A 528 8.34 13.82 -4.78
N ALA A 529 8.53 14.21 -3.51
CA ALA A 529 8.02 15.49 -3.00
C ALA A 529 8.63 16.71 -3.70
N LYS A 530 9.95 16.72 -3.98
CA LYS A 530 10.60 17.78 -4.76
C LYS A 530 10.07 17.82 -6.20
N MET A 531 10.07 16.68 -6.89
CA MET A 531 9.64 16.58 -8.29
C MET A 531 8.17 16.97 -8.49
N MET A 532 7.27 16.65 -7.55
CA MET A 532 5.87 17.12 -7.58
C MET A 532 5.71 18.61 -7.30
N MET A 533 6.61 19.23 -6.54
CA MET A 533 6.61 20.68 -6.30
C MET A 533 7.25 21.47 -7.45
N GLU A 534 8.11 20.81 -8.24
CA GLU A 534 8.73 21.34 -9.46
C GLU A 534 7.79 21.19 -10.68
N ASP A 535 7.11 20.04 -10.83
CA ASP A 535 6.02 19.82 -11.79
C ASP A 535 4.76 19.23 -11.09
N PRO A 536 3.78 20.08 -10.74
CA PRO A 536 2.50 19.65 -10.17
C PRO A 536 1.68 18.70 -11.05
N THR A 537 1.90 18.62 -12.37
CA THR A 537 1.14 17.71 -13.24
C THR A 537 1.43 16.25 -12.92
N HIS A 538 2.59 15.95 -12.35
CA HIS A 538 3.00 14.62 -11.90
C HIS A 538 2.02 14.00 -10.88
N VAL A 539 1.26 14.81 -10.13
CA VAL A 539 0.26 14.31 -9.18
C VAL A 539 -0.84 13.49 -9.87
N GLY A 540 -1.17 13.78 -11.14
CA GLY A 540 -2.16 13.04 -11.93
C GLY A 540 -1.89 11.53 -12.10
N MET A 541 -0.62 11.12 -11.94
CA MET A 541 -0.24 9.70 -11.94
C MET A 541 -0.78 8.95 -10.71
N ILE A 542 -0.85 9.63 -9.56
CA ILE A 542 -1.22 9.07 -8.25
C ILE A 542 -2.52 9.67 -7.67
N SER A 543 -3.21 10.53 -8.41
CA SER A 543 -4.55 11.04 -8.05
C SER A 543 -5.66 10.55 -8.97
N MET A 544 -6.89 10.53 -8.45
CA MET A 544 -8.13 10.41 -9.20
C MET A 544 -8.79 11.79 -9.35
N GLU A 545 -9.51 11.98 -10.44
CA GLU A 545 -10.45 13.09 -10.60
C GLU A 545 -11.73 12.83 -9.76
N GLU A 546 -12.63 13.80 -9.71
CA GLU A 546 -13.94 13.65 -9.08
C GLU A 546 -14.98 13.12 -10.06
N GLU A 547 -15.82 12.17 -9.63
CA GLU A 547 -16.95 11.72 -10.45
C GLU A 547 -18.01 12.81 -10.58
N LYS A 548 -17.99 13.49 -11.72
CA LYS A 548 -19.07 14.39 -12.15
C LYS A 548 -20.38 13.59 -12.23
N HIS A 549 -21.20 13.75 -11.17
CA HIS A 549 -22.51 13.12 -10.92
C HIS A 549 -22.56 11.75 -10.22
N MET A 550 -21.97 11.65 -9.02
CA MET A 550 -22.61 10.86 -7.94
C MET A 550 -23.71 11.67 -7.22
N LYS A 551 -24.80 12.02 -7.90
CA LYS A 551 -26.00 12.52 -7.19
C LYS A 551 -26.57 11.39 -6.32
N PRO A 552 -26.85 11.60 -5.02
CA PRO A 552 -27.49 10.58 -4.21
C PRO A 552 -28.91 10.33 -4.74
N VAL A 553 -29.18 9.10 -5.18
CA VAL A 553 -30.52 8.67 -5.58
C VAL A 553 -31.34 8.42 -4.31
N LEU A 554 -31.78 9.53 -3.69
CA LEU A 554 -32.78 9.54 -2.63
C LEU A 554 -34.15 9.17 -3.23
N ASN A 555 -34.34 7.89 -3.50
CA ASN A 555 -35.66 7.32 -3.77
C ASN A 555 -36.55 7.57 -2.55
N ARG A 556 -37.43 8.57 -2.65
CA ARG A 556 -38.44 8.89 -1.64
C ARG A 556 -39.53 7.80 -1.61
N SER A 557 -39.24 6.66 -0.98
CA SER A 557 -40.22 5.61 -0.69
C SER A 557 -40.77 5.75 0.73
N PHE A 558 -41.61 6.76 0.96
CA PHE A 558 -42.36 6.94 2.21
C PHE A 558 -43.83 7.30 1.93
N SER A 559 -44.65 6.27 1.68
CA SER A 559 -46.12 6.36 1.67
C SER A 559 -46.75 4.97 1.74
N TRP A 560 -46.72 4.35 2.92
CA TRP A 560 -47.61 3.24 3.28
C TRP A 560 -48.13 3.49 4.70
N CYS A 561 -49.43 3.28 4.89
CA CYS A 561 -50.16 3.49 6.15
C CYS A 561 -50.25 2.21 6.98
#